data_AF-K7SJJ7-F1
#
_entry.id   AF-K7SJJ7-F1
#
_cell.length_a   1.000
_cell.length_b   1.000
_cell.length_c   1.000
_cell.angle_alpha   90.00
_cell.angle_beta   90.00
_cell.angle_gamma   90.00
#
_symmetry.space_group_name_H-M   'P 1'
#
loop_
_entity.id
_entity.type
_entity.pdbx_description
1 polymer ?
#
loop_
_entity_poly.entity_id
_entity_poly.type
_entity_poly.pdbx_seq_one_letter_code
_entity_poly.pdbx_strand_id
1 'polypeptide(L)'
;MTDNTDTRDTLMDKADRLDTLNTPDLREWIAATREADRLRRELSGVSAQGRFTAAIAQHGSPQDALRAVQFEVDALTERLKEASEKKLRIENDRRELGDILNPVTSQLITKGRTLCERKKALEGDNGVIARTRAARSEAIASLVDAGLPLRIADRQAKPTLIDIESLEQELADLPSEIERNSTLLTSYAGRVELYLAQAAHDEEVA
;
A
#
# COMPACT_ATOMS: atom_id res chain seq x y z
N MET A 1 7.71 -14.05 29.17
CA MET A 1 8.53 -13.20 28.27
C MET A 1 8.67 -13.78 26.86
N THR A 2 8.34 -15.05 26.61
CA THR A 2 8.37 -15.68 25.26
C THR A 2 7.10 -15.45 24.43
N ASP A 3 5.95 -15.16 25.05
CA ASP A 3 4.64 -15.04 24.36
C ASP A 3 4.52 -13.85 23.38
N ASN A 4 5.18 -12.72 23.67
CA ASN A 4 4.98 -11.48 22.91
C ASN A 4 5.80 -11.45 21.61
N THR A 5 6.98 -12.09 21.61
CA THR A 5 7.82 -12.25 20.41
C THR A 5 7.19 -13.25 19.44
N ASP A 6 6.69 -14.38 19.93
CA ASP A 6 6.03 -15.39 19.10
C ASP A 6 4.76 -14.83 18.43
N THR A 7 4.00 -13.99 19.13
CA THR A 7 2.81 -13.32 18.59
C THR A 7 3.18 -12.28 17.53
N ARG A 8 4.23 -11.47 17.78
CA ARG A 8 4.75 -10.50 16.82
C ARG A 8 5.20 -11.16 15.52
N ASP A 9 6.04 -12.18 15.61
CA ASP A 9 6.61 -12.87 14.44
C ASP A 9 5.51 -13.54 13.62
N THR A 10 4.51 -14.13 14.30
CA THR A 10 3.33 -14.71 13.64
C THR A 10 2.52 -13.68 12.84
N LEU A 11 2.32 -12.47 13.39
CA LEU A 11 1.56 -11.41 12.70
C LEU A 11 2.34 -10.83 11.51
N MET A 12 3.65 -10.63 11.68
CA MET A 12 4.53 -10.15 10.59
C MET A 12 4.60 -11.16 9.44
N ASP A 13 4.76 -12.44 9.75
CA ASP A 13 4.77 -13.51 8.74
C ASP A 13 3.47 -13.56 7.91
N LYS A 14 2.32 -13.34 8.55
CA LYS A 14 1.02 -13.24 7.87
C LYS A 14 0.98 -12.01 6.97
N ALA A 15 1.46 -10.88 7.47
CA ALA A 15 1.44 -9.61 6.77
C ALA A 15 2.34 -9.62 5.53
N ASP A 16 3.56 -10.13 5.65
CA ASP A 16 4.51 -10.26 4.55
C ASP A 16 3.95 -11.17 3.44
N ARG A 17 3.33 -12.30 3.81
CA ARG A 17 2.64 -13.16 2.83
C ARG A 17 1.56 -12.40 2.06
N LEU A 18 0.75 -11.59 2.73
CA LEU A 18 -0.28 -10.80 2.04
C LEU A 18 0.33 -9.68 1.18
N ASP A 19 1.43 -9.07 1.62
CA ASP A 19 2.11 -8.01 0.87
C ASP A 19 2.83 -8.55 -0.39
N THR A 20 3.29 -9.81 -0.40
CA THR A 20 3.79 -10.44 -1.64
C THR A 20 2.73 -10.49 -2.74
N LEU A 21 1.44 -10.51 -2.38
CA LEU A 21 0.33 -10.49 -3.33
C LEU A 21 0.07 -9.09 -3.92
N ASN A 22 0.71 -8.05 -3.40
CA ASN A 22 0.61 -6.67 -3.90
C ASN A 22 1.80 -6.28 -4.80
N THR A 23 2.64 -7.24 -5.18
CA THR A 23 3.83 -7.00 -6.01
C THR A 23 3.50 -6.90 -7.51
N PRO A 24 4.31 -6.18 -8.31
CA PRO A 24 4.23 -6.21 -9.77
C PRO A 24 4.37 -7.62 -10.35
N ASP A 25 5.22 -8.44 -9.75
CA ASP A 25 5.50 -9.82 -10.17
C ASP A 25 4.25 -10.68 -10.21
N LEU A 26 3.31 -10.50 -9.25
CA LEU A 26 2.04 -11.23 -9.29
C LEU A 26 1.24 -10.89 -10.55
N ARG A 27 1.24 -9.63 -11.01
CA ARG A 27 0.51 -9.22 -12.22
C ARG A 27 1.10 -9.87 -13.47
N GLU A 28 2.43 -9.90 -13.56
CA GLU A 28 3.14 -10.57 -14.65
C GLU A 28 2.87 -12.07 -14.64
N TRP A 29 2.91 -12.69 -13.46
CA TRP A 29 2.58 -14.10 -13.27
C TRP A 29 1.13 -14.42 -13.66
N ILE A 30 0.15 -13.59 -13.30
CA ILE A 30 -1.26 -13.73 -13.71
C ILE A 30 -1.40 -13.63 -15.25
N ALA A 31 -0.68 -12.72 -15.89
CA ALA A 31 -0.72 -12.58 -17.34
C ALA A 31 -0.16 -13.83 -18.04
N ALA A 32 1.00 -14.31 -17.60
CA ALA A 32 1.64 -15.50 -18.15
C ALA A 32 0.80 -16.77 -17.96
N THR A 33 0.19 -16.95 -16.78
CA THR A 33 -0.69 -18.10 -16.50
C THR A 33 -1.96 -18.08 -17.35
N ARG A 34 -2.59 -16.91 -17.53
CA ARG A 34 -3.74 -16.77 -18.44
C ARG A 34 -3.41 -17.12 -19.88
N GLU A 35 -2.22 -16.71 -20.34
CA GLU A 35 -1.75 -17.03 -21.67
C GLU A 35 -1.49 -18.54 -21.83
N ALA A 36 -0.87 -19.16 -20.84
CA ALA A 36 -0.71 -20.62 -20.82
C ALA A 36 -2.06 -21.35 -20.86
N ASP A 37 -3.06 -20.89 -20.11
CA ASP A 37 -4.41 -21.47 -20.10
C ASP A 37 -5.18 -21.22 -21.42
N ARG A 38 -4.91 -20.10 -22.11
CA ARG A 38 -5.41 -19.88 -23.47
C ARG A 38 -4.83 -20.90 -24.43
N LEU A 39 -3.51 -21.06 -24.46
CA LEU A 39 -2.82 -22.01 -25.33
C LEU A 39 -3.23 -23.46 -25.06
N ARG A 40 -3.43 -23.85 -23.78
CA ARG A 40 -3.96 -25.16 -23.41
C ARG A 40 -5.36 -25.42 -23.96
N ARG A 41 -6.24 -24.40 -23.92
CA ARG A 41 -7.59 -24.50 -24.51
C ARG A 41 -7.52 -24.63 -26.02
N GLU A 42 -6.66 -23.89 -26.70
CA GLU A 42 -6.45 -24.03 -28.14
C GLU A 42 -5.92 -25.42 -28.50
N LEU A 43 -4.95 -25.93 -27.73
CA LEU A 43 -4.43 -27.28 -27.88
C LEU A 43 -5.54 -28.33 -27.69
N SER A 44 -6.46 -28.12 -26.74
CA SER A 44 -7.60 -29.04 -26.53
C SER A 44 -8.54 -29.13 -27.74
N GLY A 45 -8.59 -28.08 -28.58
CA GLY A 45 -9.31 -28.05 -29.85
C GLY A 45 -8.64 -28.83 -30.98
N VAL A 46 -7.37 -29.17 -30.84
CA VAL A 46 -6.67 -30.07 -31.79
C VAL A 46 -7.15 -31.50 -31.58
N SER A 47 -7.35 -32.23 -32.68
CA SER A 47 -7.82 -33.62 -32.64
C SER A 47 -6.92 -34.48 -31.74
N ALA A 48 -7.53 -35.39 -30.98
CA ALA A 48 -6.80 -36.26 -30.06
C ALA A 48 -5.74 -37.09 -30.78
N GLN A 49 -6.01 -37.52 -32.02
CA GLN A 49 -5.06 -38.24 -32.88
C GLN A 49 -3.84 -37.39 -33.23
N GLY A 50 -4.04 -36.11 -33.57
CA GLY A 50 -2.95 -35.17 -33.85
C GLY A 50 -2.08 -34.94 -32.63
N ARG A 51 -2.70 -34.71 -31.46
CA ARG A 51 -2.00 -34.56 -30.18
C ARG A 51 -1.21 -35.81 -29.79
N PHE A 52 -1.81 -36.99 -29.95
CA PHE A 52 -1.15 -38.26 -29.65
C PHE A 52 0.03 -38.53 -30.57
N THR A 53 -0.11 -38.26 -31.88
CA THR A 53 0.97 -38.41 -32.86
C THR A 53 2.13 -37.46 -32.56
N ALA A 54 1.83 -36.20 -32.22
CA ALA A 54 2.84 -35.22 -31.80
C ALA A 54 3.57 -35.65 -30.52
N ALA A 55 2.83 -36.18 -29.53
CA ALA A 55 3.42 -36.70 -28.29
C ALA A 55 4.33 -37.92 -28.55
N ILE A 56 3.94 -38.84 -29.44
CA ILE A 56 4.80 -39.96 -29.86
C ILE A 56 6.06 -39.43 -30.55
N ALA A 57 5.95 -38.44 -31.43
CA ALA A 57 7.10 -37.84 -32.10
C ALA A 57 8.08 -37.18 -31.10
N GLN A 58 7.56 -36.61 -30.01
CA GLN A 58 8.36 -35.99 -28.96
C GLN A 58 9.00 -37.01 -28.00
N HIS A 59 8.27 -38.07 -27.62
CA HIS A 59 8.68 -39.01 -26.58
C HIS A 59 9.17 -40.36 -27.12
N GLY A 60 9.15 -40.58 -28.42
CA GLY A 60 9.69 -41.75 -29.12
C GLY A 60 8.75 -42.95 -29.22
N SER A 61 7.81 -43.12 -28.29
CA SER A 61 6.87 -44.25 -28.31
C SER A 61 5.47 -43.90 -27.77
N PRO A 62 4.43 -44.66 -28.14
CA PRO A 62 3.09 -44.54 -27.54
C PRO A 62 3.06 -44.68 -26.02
N GLN A 63 3.88 -45.60 -25.48
CA GLN A 63 3.92 -45.89 -24.05
C GLN A 63 4.57 -44.75 -23.28
N ASP A 64 5.66 -44.18 -23.81
CA ASP A 64 6.35 -43.06 -23.18
C ASP A 64 5.53 -41.77 -23.28
N ALA A 65 4.82 -41.55 -24.41
CA ALA A 65 3.86 -40.45 -24.54
C ALA A 65 2.72 -40.55 -23.51
N LEU A 66 2.15 -41.75 -23.31
CA LEU A 66 1.13 -41.95 -22.28
C LEU A 66 1.67 -41.72 -20.86
N ARG A 67 2.87 -42.23 -20.56
CA ARG A 67 3.52 -42.03 -19.26
C ARG A 67 3.82 -40.56 -19.00
N ALA A 68 4.24 -39.80 -20.01
CA ALA A 68 4.49 -38.37 -19.89
C ALA A 68 3.20 -37.59 -19.52
N VAL A 69 2.08 -37.92 -20.17
CA VAL A 69 0.78 -37.31 -19.84
C VAL A 69 0.32 -37.70 -18.43
N GLN A 70 0.50 -38.96 -18.02
CA GLN A 70 0.17 -39.40 -16.65
C GLN A 70 0.97 -38.63 -15.61
N PHE A 71 2.28 -38.47 -15.83
CA PHE A 71 3.12 -37.66 -14.94
C PHE A 71 2.67 -36.20 -14.87
N GLU A 72 2.25 -35.61 -16.00
CA GLU A 72 1.71 -34.26 -16.01
C GLU A 72 0.39 -34.16 -15.21
N VAL A 73 -0.51 -35.15 -15.34
CA VAL A 73 -1.76 -35.21 -14.56
C VAL A 73 -1.47 -35.30 -13.06
N ASP A 74 -0.54 -36.16 -12.65
CA ASP A 74 -0.16 -36.31 -11.24
C ASP A 74 0.44 -35.00 -10.69
N ALA A 75 1.36 -34.39 -11.46
CA ALA A 75 1.97 -33.12 -11.08
C ALA A 75 0.95 -31.97 -10.98
N LEU A 76 -0.03 -31.91 -11.88
CA LEU A 76 -1.11 -30.92 -11.83
C LEU A 76 -2.06 -31.18 -10.64
N THR A 77 -2.31 -32.44 -10.31
CA THR A 77 -3.17 -32.82 -9.18
C THR A 77 -2.54 -32.36 -7.86
N GLU A 78 -1.25 -32.61 -7.66
CA GLU A 78 -0.56 -32.16 -6.45
C GLU A 78 -0.52 -30.63 -6.37
N ARG A 79 -0.20 -29.95 -7.49
CA ARG A 79 -0.22 -28.47 -7.56
C ARG A 79 -1.61 -27.90 -7.25
N LEU A 80 -2.69 -28.53 -7.71
CA LEU A 80 -4.05 -28.09 -7.42
C LEU A 80 -4.35 -28.20 -5.91
N LYS A 81 -3.94 -29.30 -5.29
CA LYS A 81 -4.10 -29.52 -3.86
C LYS A 81 -3.31 -28.47 -3.05
N GLU A 82 -2.03 -28.30 -3.35
CA GLU A 82 -1.19 -27.28 -2.71
C GLU A 82 -1.78 -25.87 -2.89
N ALA A 83 -2.18 -25.50 -4.11
CA ALA A 83 -2.78 -24.19 -4.37
C ALA A 83 -4.08 -23.97 -3.60
N SER A 84 -4.90 -25.00 -3.44
CA SER A 84 -6.15 -24.95 -2.68
C SER A 84 -5.89 -24.74 -1.19
N GLU A 85 -4.90 -25.44 -0.62
CA GLU A 85 -4.47 -25.26 0.77
C GLU A 85 -3.90 -23.86 1.01
N LYS A 86 -3.03 -23.38 0.10
CA LYS A 86 -2.47 -22.01 0.18
C LYS A 86 -3.55 -20.95 0.06
N LYS A 87 -4.54 -21.13 -0.82
CA LYS A 87 -5.69 -20.23 -0.93
C LYS A 87 -6.43 -20.11 0.41
N LEU A 88 -6.78 -21.24 1.03
CA LEU A 88 -7.47 -21.24 2.32
C LEU A 88 -6.65 -20.51 3.40
N ARG A 89 -5.33 -20.75 3.44
CA ARG A 89 -4.43 -20.06 4.36
C ARG A 89 -4.43 -18.55 4.14
N ILE A 90 -4.33 -18.08 2.90
CA ILE A 90 -4.37 -16.65 2.56
C ILE A 90 -5.71 -16.02 2.96
N GLU A 91 -6.82 -16.72 2.75
CA GLU A 91 -8.16 -16.24 3.15
C GLU A 91 -8.28 -16.11 4.67
N ASN A 92 -7.72 -17.06 5.43
CA ASN A 92 -7.67 -16.98 6.89
C ASN A 92 -6.75 -15.86 7.36
N ASP A 93 -5.53 -15.75 6.81
CA ASP A 93 -4.59 -14.67 7.12
C ASP A 93 -5.24 -13.29 6.88
N ARG A 94 -5.96 -13.13 5.77
CA ARG A 94 -6.67 -11.88 5.43
C ARG A 94 -7.80 -11.58 6.41
N ARG A 95 -8.57 -12.58 6.84
CA ARG A 95 -9.65 -12.39 7.81
C ARG A 95 -9.10 -11.96 9.17
N GLU A 96 -8.13 -12.72 9.68
CA GLU A 96 -7.54 -12.48 11.00
C GLU A 96 -6.84 -11.12 11.06
N LEU A 97 -6.00 -10.79 10.07
CA LEU A 97 -5.37 -9.47 10.01
C LEU A 97 -6.39 -8.37 9.72
N GLY A 98 -7.45 -8.66 8.96
CA GLY A 98 -8.52 -7.69 8.70
C GLY A 98 -9.20 -7.22 9.98
N ASP A 99 -9.52 -8.15 10.87
CA ASP A 99 -10.16 -7.85 12.16
C ASP A 99 -9.22 -7.08 13.10
N ILE A 100 -7.96 -7.53 13.20
CA ILE A 100 -6.94 -6.90 14.07
C ILE A 100 -6.58 -5.49 13.59
N LEU A 101 -6.41 -5.30 12.28
CA LEU A 101 -5.90 -4.06 11.70
C LEU A 101 -7.00 -3.04 11.35
N ASN A 102 -8.28 -3.37 11.58
CA ASN A 102 -9.39 -2.46 11.27
C ASN A 102 -9.29 -1.10 12.00
N PRO A 103 -8.93 -1.02 13.30
CA PRO A 103 -8.74 0.26 13.99
C PRO A 103 -7.60 1.09 13.37
N VAL A 104 -6.44 0.47 13.13
CA VAL A 104 -5.27 1.13 12.51
C VAL A 104 -5.61 1.62 11.10
N THR A 105 -6.30 0.80 10.30
CA THR A 105 -6.75 1.16 8.95
C THR A 105 -7.68 2.37 8.99
N SER A 106 -8.62 2.41 9.93
CA SER A 106 -9.56 3.53 10.10
C SER A 106 -8.85 4.82 10.53
N GLN A 107 -7.83 4.72 11.40
CA GLN A 107 -6.99 5.85 11.80
C GLN A 107 -6.19 6.40 10.61
N LEU A 108 -5.57 5.52 9.80
CA LEU A 108 -4.82 5.93 8.61
C LEU A 108 -5.71 6.58 7.55
N ILE A 109 -6.93 6.09 7.33
CA ILE A 109 -7.91 6.72 6.42
C ILE A 109 -8.26 8.13 6.92
N THR A 110 -8.58 8.25 8.21
CA THR A 110 -8.91 9.55 8.83
C THR A 110 -7.73 10.52 8.70
N LYS A 111 -6.51 10.08 9.05
CA LYS A 111 -5.29 10.87 8.92
C LYS A 111 -5.06 11.33 7.47
N GLY A 112 -5.19 10.43 6.50
CA GLY A 112 -5.03 10.76 5.08
C GLY A 112 -6.03 11.82 4.61
N ARG A 113 -7.28 11.74 5.07
CA ARG A 113 -8.30 12.76 4.80
C ARG A 113 -7.92 14.10 5.42
N THR A 114 -7.51 14.13 6.68
CA THR A 114 -7.08 15.35 7.38
C THR A 114 -5.88 16.00 6.69
N LEU A 115 -4.88 15.22 6.26
CA LEU A 115 -3.72 15.73 5.52
C LEU A 115 -4.14 16.36 4.19
N CYS A 116 -5.03 15.70 3.43
CA CYS A 116 -5.56 16.24 2.18
C CYS A 116 -6.38 17.52 2.38
N GLU A 117 -7.22 17.56 3.41
CA GLU A 117 -8.00 18.75 3.77
C GLU A 117 -7.09 19.90 4.22
N ARG A 118 -6.05 19.60 5.01
CA ARG A 118 -5.06 20.58 5.47
C ARG A 118 -4.27 21.17 4.31
N LYS A 119 -3.81 20.33 3.38
CA LYS A 119 -3.12 20.76 2.16
C LYS A 119 -3.98 21.74 1.37
N LYS A 120 -5.24 21.38 1.10
CA LYS A 120 -6.20 22.25 0.41
C LYS A 120 -6.49 23.55 1.15
N ALA A 121 -6.51 23.54 2.48
CA ALA A 121 -6.73 24.73 3.28
C ALA A 121 -5.54 25.71 3.23
N LEU A 122 -4.31 25.18 3.13
CA LEU A 122 -3.09 25.98 3.01
C LEU A 122 -2.88 26.52 1.58
N GLU A 123 -3.20 25.73 0.55
CA GLU A 123 -2.99 26.04 -0.86
C GLU A 123 -4.01 27.04 -1.47
N GLY A 124 -3.59 27.69 -2.56
CA GLY A 124 -4.43 28.52 -3.42
C GLY A 124 -4.48 30.00 -3.05
N ASP A 125 -5.03 30.82 -3.95
CA ASP A 125 -5.07 32.29 -3.83
C ASP A 125 -5.92 32.79 -2.66
N ASN A 126 -6.83 31.96 -2.16
CA ASN A 126 -7.64 32.20 -0.95
C ASN A 126 -7.27 31.28 0.21
N GLY A 127 -6.16 30.54 0.09
CA GLY A 127 -5.64 29.64 1.13
C GLY A 127 -5.16 30.41 2.37
N VAL A 128 -4.94 29.69 3.46
CA VAL A 128 -4.45 30.28 4.71
C VAL A 128 -3.17 31.08 4.47
N ILE A 129 -2.22 30.57 3.68
CA ILE A 129 -0.95 31.27 3.39
C ILE A 129 -1.20 32.60 2.68
N ALA A 130 -2.04 32.61 1.64
CA ALA A 130 -2.37 33.82 0.90
C ALA A 130 -3.08 34.87 1.79
N ARG A 131 -4.03 34.43 2.64
CA ARG A 131 -4.71 35.30 3.60
C ARG A 131 -3.75 35.86 4.66
N THR A 132 -2.82 35.04 5.17
CA THR A 132 -1.79 35.46 6.14
C THR A 132 -0.84 36.50 5.52
N ARG A 133 -0.42 36.31 4.25
CA ARG A 133 0.39 37.28 3.50
C ARG A 133 -0.36 38.60 3.27
N ALA A 134 -1.64 38.54 2.92
CA ALA A 134 -2.49 39.72 2.76
C ALA A 134 -2.68 40.48 4.08
N ALA A 135 -3.03 39.77 5.17
CA ALA A 135 -3.19 40.34 6.50
C ALA A 135 -1.90 41.01 7.01
N ARG A 136 -0.75 40.39 6.74
CA ARG A 136 0.55 40.99 7.06
C ARG A 136 0.77 42.28 6.26
N SER A 137 0.47 42.28 4.96
CA SER A 137 0.62 43.47 4.11
C SER A 137 -0.27 44.63 4.59
N GLU A 138 -1.50 44.33 4.99
CA GLU A 138 -2.44 45.28 5.59
C GLU A 138 -1.93 45.81 6.93
N ALA A 139 -1.38 44.94 7.79
CA ALA A 139 -0.80 45.33 9.06
C ALA A 139 0.42 46.27 8.88
N ILE A 140 1.28 46.02 7.88
CA ILE A 140 2.37 46.94 7.54
C ILE A 140 1.79 48.30 7.14
N ALA A 141 0.82 48.33 6.23
CA ALA A 141 0.22 49.56 5.75
C ALA A 141 -0.38 50.38 6.90
N SER A 142 -1.13 49.73 7.80
CA SER A 142 -1.70 50.37 8.98
C SER A 142 -0.64 50.95 9.92
N LEU A 143 0.47 50.25 10.14
CA LEU A 143 1.57 50.76 10.97
C LEU A 143 2.31 51.93 10.31
N VAL A 144 2.46 51.90 8.98
CA VAL A 144 3.04 53.02 8.22
C VAL A 144 2.14 54.25 8.27
N ASP A 145 0.83 54.06 8.09
CA ASP A 145 -0.17 55.13 8.20
C ASP A 145 -0.21 55.74 9.62
N ALA A 146 0.06 54.93 10.65
CA ALA A 146 0.23 55.39 12.03
C ALA A 146 1.57 56.14 12.28
N GLY A 147 2.42 56.30 11.25
CA GLY A 147 3.64 57.09 11.30
C GLY A 147 4.93 56.29 11.57
N LEU A 148 4.87 54.96 11.59
CA LEU A 148 6.09 54.15 11.71
C LEU A 148 6.85 54.11 10.36
N PRO A 149 8.18 54.25 10.35
CA PRO A 149 8.98 53.97 9.16
C PRO A 149 8.75 52.54 8.66
N LEU A 150 8.67 52.36 7.34
CA LEU A 150 8.38 51.07 6.68
C LEU A 150 9.21 49.91 7.25
N ARG A 151 10.50 50.12 7.50
CA ARG A 151 11.40 49.08 8.05
C ARG A 151 11.02 48.64 9.47
N ILE A 152 10.46 49.54 10.28
CA ILE A 152 10.01 49.23 11.65
C ILE A 152 8.63 48.59 11.59
N ALA A 153 7.72 49.13 10.77
CA ALA A 153 6.41 48.54 10.51
C ALA A 153 6.53 47.09 10.02
N ASP A 154 7.43 46.83 9.08
CA ASP A 154 7.69 45.49 8.55
C ASP A 154 8.18 44.50 9.64
N ARG A 155 9.02 44.95 10.57
CA ARG A 155 9.50 44.10 11.68
C ARG A 155 8.43 43.85 12.75
N GLN A 156 7.46 44.75 12.89
CA GLN A 156 6.45 44.71 13.96
C GLN A 156 5.11 44.15 13.50
N ALA A 157 4.85 44.11 12.19
CA ALA A 157 3.62 43.59 11.63
C ALA A 157 3.39 42.13 12.03
N LYS A 158 2.15 41.84 12.45
CA LYS A 158 1.64 40.49 12.67
C LYS A 158 0.58 40.20 11.61
N PRO A 159 0.53 38.98 11.03
CA PRO A 159 1.42 37.83 11.24
C PRO A 159 2.88 38.10 10.82
N THR A 160 3.84 37.42 11.44
CA THR A 160 5.27 37.59 11.14
C THR A 160 5.68 36.83 9.86
N LEU A 161 6.87 37.12 9.33
CA LEU A 161 7.42 36.31 8.22
C LEU A 161 7.65 34.86 8.66
N ILE A 162 8.06 34.64 9.91
CA ILE A 162 8.29 33.30 10.47
C ILE A 162 6.98 32.50 10.48
N ASP A 163 5.85 33.13 10.80
CA ASP A 163 4.53 32.47 10.76
C ASP A 163 4.16 32.03 9.34
N ILE A 164 4.47 32.86 8.34
CA ILE A 164 4.22 32.56 6.92
C ILE A 164 5.17 31.45 6.44
N GLU A 165 6.46 31.54 6.75
CA GLU A 165 7.47 30.53 6.44
C GLU A 165 7.13 29.18 7.07
N SER A 166 6.63 29.17 8.31
CA SER A 166 6.17 27.95 8.98
C SER A 166 5.00 27.29 8.25
N LEU A 167 4.04 28.07 7.74
CA LEU A 167 2.90 27.53 6.97
C LEU A 167 3.33 27.03 5.59
N GLU A 168 4.29 27.71 4.96
CA GLU A 168 4.88 27.29 3.69
C GLU A 168 5.68 25.99 3.83
N GLN A 169 6.46 25.87 4.92
CA GLN A 169 7.18 24.65 5.25
C GLN A 169 6.21 23.50 5.52
N GLU A 170 5.16 23.72 6.33
CA GLU A 170 4.11 22.72 6.55
C GLU A 170 3.50 22.26 5.22
N LEU A 171 3.19 23.19 4.32
CA LEU A 171 2.66 22.85 3.00
C LEU A 171 3.65 22.03 2.16
N ALA A 172 4.95 22.35 2.23
CA ALA A 172 5.99 21.61 1.52
C ALA A 172 6.14 20.16 2.02
N ASP A 173 5.89 19.92 3.31
CA ASP A 173 6.04 18.60 3.94
C ASP A 173 4.82 17.69 3.72
N LEU A 174 3.61 18.26 3.63
CA LEU A 174 2.35 17.51 3.50
C LEU A 174 2.31 16.45 2.37
N PRO A 175 2.83 16.69 1.15
CA PRO A 175 2.87 15.67 0.10
C PRO A 175 3.59 14.39 0.53
N SER A 176 4.73 14.52 1.22
CA SER A 176 5.51 13.37 1.70
C SER A 176 4.77 12.60 2.81
N GLU A 177 4.05 13.32 3.67
CA GLU A 177 3.23 12.69 4.71
C GLU A 177 2.03 11.95 4.12
N ILE A 178 1.38 12.51 3.09
CA ILE A 178 0.29 11.86 2.36
C ILE A 178 0.78 10.58 1.70
N GLU A 179 1.94 10.63 1.02
CA GLU A 179 2.55 9.46 0.40
C GLU A 179 2.87 8.38 1.44
N ARG A 180 3.53 8.76 2.54
CA ARG A 180 3.84 7.82 3.64
C ARG A 180 2.58 7.17 4.21
N ASN A 181 1.53 7.95 4.44
CA ASN A 181 0.25 7.43 4.93
C ASN A 181 -0.42 6.48 3.92
N SER A 182 -0.31 6.78 2.62
CA SER A 182 -0.80 5.91 1.55
C SER A 182 -0.05 4.59 1.50
N THR A 183 1.28 4.61 1.60
CA THR A 183 2.12 3.40 1.63
C THR A 183 1.79 2.53 2.84
N LEU A 184 1.59 3.15 4.02
CA LEU A 184 1.15 2.42 5.21
C LEU A 184 -0.23 1.79 5.01
N LEU A 185 -1.16 2.48 4.33
CA LEU A 185 -2.50 1.95 4.10
C LEU A 185 -2.50 0.71 3.18
N THR A 186 -1.60 0.66 2.21
CA THR A 186 -1.50 -0.46 1.25
C THR A 186 -0.67 -1.63 1.75
N SER A 187 0.22 -1.43 2.73
CA SER A 187 1.02 -2.50 3.32
C SER A 187 0.33 -3.12 4.53
N TYR A 188 0.20 -4.44 4.55
CA TYR A 188 -0.17 -5.18 5.76
C TYR A 188 0.96 -5.12 6.79
N ALA A 189 2.22 -5.27 6.38
CA ALA A 189 3.35 -5.26 7.30
C ALA A 189 3.46 -3.92 8.03
N GLY A 190 3.39 -2.80 7.29
CA GLY A 190 3.40 -1.46 7.88
C GLY A 190 2.25 -1.21 8.85
N ARG A 191 1.06 -1.79 8.62
CA ARG A 191 -0.07 -1.69 9.56
C ARG A 191 0.13 -2.57 10.79
N VAL A 192 0.72 -3.76 10.66
CA VAL A 192 1.06 -4.60 11.81
C VAL A 192 2.11 -3.90 12.69
N GLU A 193 3.14 -3.28 12.10
CA GLU A 193 4.14 -2.53 12.86
C GLU A 193 3.51 -1.39 13.67
N LEU A 194 2.59 -0.63 13.07
CA LEU A 194 1.85 0.42 13.76
C LEU A 194 0.97 -0.13 14.88
N TYR A 195 0.26 -1.24 14.63
CA TYR A 195 -0.57 -1.91 15.63
C TYR A 195 0.27 -2.34 16.84
N LEU A 196 1.40 -3.01 16.60
CA LEU A 196 2.29 -3.48 17.65
C LEU A 196 2.91 -2.31 18.43
N ALA A 197 3.27 -1.22 17.76
CA ALA A 197 3.78 -0.02 18.42
C ALA A 197 2.72 0.63 19.32
N GLN A 198 1.45 0.65 18.89
CA GLN A 198 0.32 1.13 19.70
C GLN A 198 0.07 0.24 20.92
N ALA A 199 0.02 -1.07 20.72
CA ALA A 199 -0.18 -2.04 21.81
C ALA A 199 0.92 -1.95 22.88
N ALA A 200 2.18 -1.81 22.48
CA ALA A 200 3.29 -1.64 23.41
C ALA A 200 3.19 -0.34 24.22
N HIS A 201 2.72 0.75 23.59
CA HIS A 201 2.52 2.02 24.29
C HIS A 201 1.38 1.95 25.31
N ASP A 202 0.28 1.27 24.97
CA ASP A 202 -0.86 1.10 25.86
C ASP A 202 -0.51 0.22 27.09
N GLU A 203 0.39 -0.76 26.92
CA GLU A 203 0.92 -1.58 28.03
C GLU A 203 1.86 -0.80 28.97
N GLU A 204 2.63 0.16 28.46
CA GLU A 204 3.53 0.99 29.29
C GLU A 204 2.80 2.05 30.13
N VAL A 205 1.60 2.45 29.70
CA VAL A 205 0.80 3.51 30.33
C VAL A 205 -0.23 2.96 31.34
N ALA A 206 -0.50 1.65 31.32
CA ALA A 206 -1.44 0.95 32.22
C ALA A 206 -0.80 0.51 33.55
#